data_AF-A0A3D3FFR5-F1
#
_entry.id   AF-A0A3D3FFR5-F1
#
_cell.length_a   1.000
_cell.length_b   1.000
_cell.length_c   1.000
_cell.angle_alpha   90.00
_cell.angle_beta   90.00
_cell.angle_gamma   90.00
#
_symmetry.space_group_name_H-M   'P 1'
#
loop_
_entity.id
_entity.type
_entity.pdbx_description
1 polymer ?
#
loop_
_entity_poly.entity_id
_entity_poly.type
_entity_poly.pdbx_seq_one_letter_code
_entity_poly.pdbx_strand_id
1 'polypeptide(L)'
;LLSGSINNDMLGIVLSFAAILYALRWYQNPTRKSILLLALWIGLSMMAKSSGILAAPAVAFLFLRKFLKAKDSRLIFWKQFGLFLAVSIPLGLWWSIYCKIRFGMPIGAVTGLQPDNPQYLGHDSPIQRLFGMDWHHLSVFENWNWQDGVFEYNLWIALLKTALFDEAELFVSGPGLIFSQMLFGVNALLAAGMLLCIILSVVYAWRKKAPIKTCQAGFRPFTLFFTVLFVTYLLFYIGFCFREPYACTQNFRYIVPTLLPTAAAQGAVLKHNRLQPSQKSKVLTWTITLLSTAFCILSAFVYLLAGCSTAL
;
A
#
# COMPACT_ATOMS: atom_id res chain seq x y z
N LEU A 1 -5.32 13.85 -0.49
CA LEU A 1 -3.95 13.30 -0.66
C LEU A 1 -3.49 13.27 -2.13
N LEU A 2 -4.01 12.35 -2.95
CA LEU A 2 -3.38 12.00 -4.23
C LEU A 2 -3.78 12.86 -5.44
N SER A 3 -4.87 13.60 -5.37
CA SER A 3 -5.40 14.45 -6.46
C SER A 3 -4.97 15.91 -6.39
N GLY A 4 -4.38 16.35 -5.28
CA GLY A 4 -4.06 17.77 -5.02
C GLY A 4 -2.58 18.09 -4.84
N SER A 5 -1.69 17.09 -4.91
CA SER A 5 -0.24 17.28 -4.75
C SER A 5 0.51 16.99 -6.06
N ILE A 6 1.30 17.95 -6.53
CA ILE A 6 2.22 17.74 -7.66
C ILE A 6 3.49 17.12 -7.09
N ASN A 7 3.54 15.79 -7.07
CA ASN A 7 4.70 15.05 -6.59
C ASN A 7 4.94 13.76 -7.42
N ASN A 8 6.03 13.06 -7.12
CA ASN A 8 6.37 11.81 -7.81
C ASN A 8 5.58 10.58 -7.33
N ASP A 9 4.76 10.70 -6.28
CA ASP A 9 4.04 9.57 -5.71
C ASP A 9 3.05 9.00 -6.70
N MET A 10 2.28 9.85 -7.39
CA MET A 10 1.23 9.37 -8.29
C MET A 10 1.78 8.62 -9.48
N LEU A 11 2.82 9.19 -10.08
CA LEU A 11 3.51 8.54 -11.18
C LEU A 11 4.12 7.22 -10.70
N GLY A 12 4.80 7.20 -9.56
CA GLY A 12 5.37 5.98 -8.98
C GLY A 12 4.33 4.89 -8.67
N ILE A 13 3.16 5.27 -8.15
CA ILE A 13 2.05 4.35 -7.84
C ILE A 13 1.46 3.76 -9.13
N VAL A 14 1.16 4.59 -10.13
CA VAL A 14 0.60 4.13 -11.41
C VAL A 14 1.57 3.17 -12.11
N LEU A 15 2.85 3.50 -12.14
CA LEU A 15 3.89 2.63 -12.73
C LEU A 15 4.04 1.33 -11.93
N SER A 16 3.95 1.37 -10.60
CA SER A 16 3.96 0.18 -9.75
C SER A 16 2.76 -0.73 -10.01
N PHE A 17 1.56 -0.16 -10.18
CA PHE A 17 0.36 -0.93 -10.53
C PHE A 17 0.44 -1.53 -11.93
N ALA A 18 1.01 -0.80 -12.89
CA ALA A 18 1.31 -1.35 -14.21
C ALA A 18 2.30 -2.54 -14.12
N ALA A 19 3.36 -2.41 -13.33
CA ALA A 19 4.30 -3.51 -13.08
C ALA A 19 3.60 -4.73 -12.46
N ILE A 20 2.77 -4.54 -11.44
CA ILE A 20 1.98 -5.61 -10.81
C ILE A 20 1.05 -6.28 -11.83
N LEU A 21 0.34 -5.50 -12.65
CA LEU A 21 -0.52 -6.03 -13.71
C LEU A 21 0.26 -6.90 -14.70
N TYR A 22 1.42 -6.43 -15.17
CA TYR A 22 2.25 -7.19 -16.11
C TYR A 22 2.92 -8.41 -15.46
N ALA A 23 3.20 -8.38 -14.15
CA ALA A 23 3.65 -9.56 -13.41
C ALA A 23 2.59 -10.66 -13.38
N LEU A 24 1.34 -10.28 -13.14
CA LEU A 24 0.19 -11.21 -13.17
C LEU A 24 -0.03 -11.77 -14.59
N ARG A 25 -0.01 -10.90 -15.61
CA ARG A 25 -0.15 -11.31 -17.03
C ARG A 25 0.97 -12.23 -17.46
N TRP A 26 2.21 -11.94 -17.09
CA TRP A 26 3.36 -12.79 -17.37
C TRP A 26 3.24 -14.15 -16.67
N TYR A 27 2.81 -14.19 -15.41
CA TYR A 27 2.62 -15.46 -14.70
C TYR A 27 1.55 -16.35 -15.36
N GLN A 28 0.46 -15.74 -15.84
CA GLN A 28 -0.61 -16.43 -16.59
C GLN A 28 -0.11 -16.92 -17.95
N ASN A 29 0.46 -16.03 -18.76
CA ASN A 29 0.99 -16.32 -20.09
C ASN A 29 2.41 -15.73 -20.26
N PRO A 30 3.47 -16.52 -19.99
CA PRO A 30 4.85 -16.04 -20.06
C PRO A 30 5.27 -15.84 -21.52
N THR A 31 5.45 -14.59 -21.91
CA THR A 31 5.93 -14.20 -23.25
C THR A 31 7.08 -13.20 -23.10
N ARG A 32 7.91 -13.08 -24.14
CA ARG A 32 8.97 -12.06 -24.18
C ARG A 32 8.38 -10.64 -24.06
N LYS A 33 7.24 -10.39 -24.68
CA LYS A 33 6.53 -9.11 -24.59
C LYS A 33 6.09 -8.80 -23.15
N SER A 34 5.47 -9.76 -22.46
CA SER A 34 4.98 -9.53 -21.09
C SER A 34 6.11 -9.34 -20.08
N ILE A 35 7.24 -10.05 -20.21
CA ILE A 35 8.39 -9.84 -19.31
C ILE A 35 9.12 -8.52 -19.58
N LEU A 36 9.24 -8.09 -20.84
CA LEU A 36 9.85 -6.80 -21.18
C LEU A 36 8.99 -5.63 -20.72
N LEU A 37 7.66 -5.73 -20.86
CA LEU A 37 6.75 -4.72 -20.32
C LEU A 37 6.80 -4.67 -18.79
N LEU A 38 6.82 -5.83 -18.12
CA LEU A 38 7.04 -5.88 -16.68
C LEU A 38 8.35 -5.19 -16.26
N ALA A 39 9.45 -5.47 -16.98
CA ALA A 39 10.76 -4.87 -16.72
C ALA A 39 10.77 -3.35 -16.91
N LEU A 40 10.12 -2.88 -17.99
CA LEU A 40 9.94 -1.47 -18.27
C LEU A 40 9.17 -0.78 -17.14
N TRP A 41 8.00 -1.30 -16.76
CA TRP A 41 7.15 -0.65 -15.75
C TRP A 41 7.77 -0.63 -14.36
N ILE A 42 8.44 -1.72 -13.95
CA ILE A 42 9.11 -1.73 -12.64
C ILE A 42 10.34 -0.81 -12.62
N GLY A 43 11.10 -0.77 -13.72
CA GLY A 43 12.24 0.13 -13.88
C GLY A 43 11.81 1.61 -13.86
N LEU A 44 10.77 1.95 -14.62
CA LEU A 44 10.17 3.29 -14.60
C LEU A 44 9.60 3.65 -13.23
N SER A 45 8.97 2.69 -12.54
CA SER A 45 8.47 2.91 -11.17
C SER A 45 9.62 3.28 -10.22
N MET A 46 10.70 2.51 -10.24
CA MET A 46 11.92 2.80 -9.46
C MET A 46 12.56 4.15 -9.84
N MET A 47 12.53 4.50 -11.12
CA MET A 47 13.02 5.79 -11.61
C MET A 47 12.18 6.96 -11.09
N ALA A 48 10.85 6.83 -11.05
CA ALA A 48 9.96 7.85 -10.51
C ALA A 48 10.11 7.97 -8.98
N LYS A 49 10.19 6.83 -8.29
CA LYS A 49 10.40 6.75 -6.84
C LYS A 49 11.08 5.44 -6.48
N SER A 50 12.15 5.49 -5.70
CA SER A 50 12.95 4.32 -5.32
C SER A 50 12.13 3.20 -4.65
N SER A 51 11.04 3.55 -3.96
CA SER A 51 10.09 2.59 -3.37
C SER A 51 9.36 1.72 -4.39
N GLY A 52 9.45 2.00 -5.70
CA GLY A 52 8.96 1.11 -6.76
C GLY A 52 9.56 -0.30 -6.70
N ILE A 53 10.76 -0.43 -6.11
CA ILE A 53 11.42 -1.73 -5.89
C ILE A 53 10.64 -2.65 -4.95
N LEU A 54 9.73 -2.13 -4.12
CA LEU A 54 8.98 -2.91 -3.13
C LEU A 54 8.00 -3.90 -3.76
N ALA A 55 7.67 -3.76 -5.05
CA ALA A 55 6.94 -4.79 -5.79
C ALA A 55 7.81 -6.02 -6.14
N ALA A 56 9.14 -5.88 -6.15
CA ALA A 56 10.06 -6.90 -6.64
C ALA A 56 10.00 -8.23 -5.87
N PRO A 57 9.88 -8.28 -4.52
CA PRO A 57 9.76 -9.55 -3.81
C PRO A 57 8.52 -10.37 -4.21
N ALA A 58 7.38 -9.71 -4.45
CA ALA A 58 6.18 -10.37 -4.93
C ALA A 58 6.34 -10.87 -6.39
N VAL A 59 7.00 -10.09 -7.24
CA VAL A 59 7.36 -10.49 -8.62
C VAL A 59 8.31 -11.70 -8.61
N ALA A 60 9.34 -11.67 -7.76
CA ALA A 60 10.31 -12.74 -7.58
C ALA A 60 9.64 -14.04 -7.13
N PHE A 61 8.63 -13.96 -6.24
CA PHE A 61 7.81 -15.11 -5.87
C PHE A 61 7.12 -15.76 -7.08
N LEU A 62 6.53 -14.97 -7.99
CA LEU A 62 5.90 -15.50 -9.21
C LEU A 62 6.93 -16.14 -10.15
N PHE A 63 8.10 -15.51 -10.28
CA PHE A 63 9.22 -16.03 -11.09
C PHE A 63 9.69 -17.38 -10.55
N LEU A 64 9.99 -17.46 -9.26
CA LEU A 64 10.41 -18.69 -8.59
C LEU A 64 9.36 -19.78 -8.76
N ARG A 65 8.08 -19.48 -8.51
CA ARG A 65 7.00 -20.46 -8.64
C ARG A 65 6.87 -21.00 -10.06
N LYS A 66 6.96 -20.14 -11.08
CA LYS A 66 6.89 -20.56 -12.49
C LYS A 66 8.10 -21.40 -12.87
N PHE A 67 9.29 -20.99 -12.43
CA PHE A 67 10.56 -21.69 -12.65
C PHE A 67 10.55 -23.11 -12.05
N LEU A 68 10.07 -23.26 -10.80
CA LEU A 68 9.99 -24.55 -10.13
C LEU A 68 9.02 -25.52 -10.83
N LYS A 69 7.97 -25.01 -11.49
CA LYS A 69 7.00 -25.81 -12.25
C LYS A 69 7.51 -26.22 -13.63
N ALA A 70 8.39 -25.42 -14.24
CA ALA A 70 8.84 -25.58 -15.62
C ALA A 70 10.11 -26.44 -15.75
N LYS A 71 10.08 -27.69 -15.24
CA LYS A 71 11.27 -28.56 -15.12
C LYS A 71 12.06 -28.68 -16.43
N ASP A 72 11.39 -28.89 -17.57
CA ASP A 72 12.05 -29.15 -18.87
C ASP A 72 12.32 -27.87 -19.70
N SER A 73 11.80 -26.72 -19.28
CA SER A 73 11.91 -25.45 -20.01
C SER A 73 12.57 -24.33 -19.19
N ARG A 74 13.34 -24.69 -18.15
CA ARG A 74 14.04 -23.74 -17.26
C ARG A 74 14.92 -22.75 -18.00
N LEU A 75 15.59 -23.17 -19.07
CA LEU A 75 16.47 -22.31 -19.87
C LEU A 75 15.70 -21.15 -20.51
N ILE A 76 14.46 -21.38 -20.95
CA ILE A 76 13.61 -20.33 -21.52
C ILE A 76 13.28 -19.27 -20.47
N PHE A 77 12.95 -19.70 -19.25
CA PHE A 77 12.67 -18.78 -18.13
C PHE A 77 13.92 -18.02 -17.68
N TRP A 78 15.08 -18.66 -17.62
CA TRP A 78 16.35 -17.98 -17.36
C TRP A 78 16.64 -16.87 -18.37
N LYS A 79 16.44 -17.13 -19.66
CA LYS A 79 16.58 -16.08 -20.70
C LYS A 79 15.61 -14.93 -20.47
N GLN A 80 14.37 -15.22 -20.09
CA GLN A 80 13.38 -14.18 -19.78
C GLN A 80 13.75 -13.38 -18.52
N PHE A 81 14.29 -14.02 -17.47
CA PHE A 81 14.77 -13.31 -16.28
C PHE A 81 15.98 -12.43 -16.61
N GLY A 82 16.89 -12.90 -17.46
CA GLY A 82 17.98 -12.09 -18.00
C GLY A 82 17.46 -10.85 -18.74
N LEU A 83 16.47 -11.02 -19.63
CA LEU A 83 15.81 -9.90 -20.32
C LEU A 83 15.14 -8.93 -19.34
N PHE A 84 14.52 -9.44 -18.27
CA PHE A 84 13.92 -8.61 -17.24
C PHE A 84 14.95 -7.75 -16.52
N LEU A 85 16.07 -8.33 -16.10
CA LEU A 85 17.13 -7.60 -15.39
C LEU A 85 17.87 -6.63 -16.31
N ALA A 86 18.10 -7.01 -17.57
CA ALA A 86 18.77 -6.17 -18.56
C ALA A 86 18.01 -4.86 -18.84
N VAL A 87 16.69 -4.83 -18.65
CA VAL A 87 15.86 -3.63 -18.82
C VAL A 87 15.61 -2.94 -17.48
N SER A 88 15.21 -3.68 -16.44
CA SER A 88 14.79 -3.07 -15.17
C SER A 88 15.94 -2.46 -14.37
N ILE A 89 17.13 -3.07 -14.38
CA ILE A 89 18.28 -2.57 -13.60
C ILE A 89 18.79 -1.23 -14.15
N PRO A 90 19.09 -1.08 -15.46
CA PRO A 90 19.56 0.21 -15.98
C PRO A 90 18.51 1.31 -15.78
N LEU A 91 17.24 1.03 -16.09
CA LEU A 91 16.16 2.02 -15.91
C LEU A 91 15.91 2.37 -14.45
N GLY A 92 15.97 1.40 -13.55
CA GLY A 92 15.66 1.63 -12.14
C GLY A 92 16.79 2.23 -11.32
N LEU A 93 18.06 2.01 -11.71
CA LEU A 93 19.22 2.38 -10.90
C LEU A 93 20.12 3.46 -11.51
N TRP A 94 19.92 3.90 -12.76
CA TRP A 94 20.82 4.87 -13.40
C TRP A 94 21.01 6.14 -12.57
N TRP A 95 19.94 6.67 -11.96
CA TRP A 95 20.01 7.87 -11.14
C TRP A 95 20.85 7.65 -9.87
N SER A 96 20.62 6.54 -9.16
CA SER A 96 21.40 6.19 -7.97
C SER A 96 22.87 5.95 -8.30
N ILE A 97 23.17 5.35 -9.46
CA ILE A 97 24.53 5.14 -9.95
C ILE A 97 25.18 6.48 -10.30
N TYR A 98 24.47 7.34 -11.03
CA TYR A 98 24.94 8.69 -11.36
C TYR A 98 25.28 9.48 -10.09
N CYS A 99 24.39 9.50 -9.10
CA CYS A 99 24.62 10.21 -7.86
C CYS A 99 25.81 9.65 -7.06
N LYS A 100 26.01 8.33 -7.08
CA LYS A 100 27.18 7.71 -6.46
C LYS A 100 28.48 8.13 -7.14
N ILE A 101 28.52 8.11 -8.47
CA ILE A 101 29.73 8.44 -9.25
C ILE A 101 30.03 9.94 -9.16
N ARG A 102 29.01 10.80 -9.30
CA ARG A 102 29.20 12.25 -9.39
C ARG A 102 29.36 12.92 -8.02
N PHE A 103 28.62 12.46 -7.02
CA PHE A 103 28.52 13.12 -5.71
C PHE A 103 28.99 12.24 -4.55
N GLY A 104 29.46 11.01 -4.80
CA GLY A 104 29.89 10.09 -3.74
C GLY A 104 28.75 9.58 -2.86
N MET A 105 27.49 9.81 -3.25
CA MET A 105 26.32 9.47 -2.42
C MET A 105 26.10 7.94 -2.36
N PRO A 106 25.90 7.34 -1.17
CA PRO A 106 25.64 5.91 -1.08
C PRO A 106 24.31 5.53 -1.75
N ILE A 107 24.25 4.31 -2.30
CA ILE A 107 23.01 3.79 -2.90
C ILE A 107 21.97 3.60 -1.79
N GLY A 108 20.78 4.16 -1.99
CA GLY A 108 19.73 4.13 -0.97
C GLY A 108 19.92 5.18 0.14
N ALA A 109 20.79 6.17 -0.06
CA ALA A 109 20.84 7.35 0.81
C ALA A 109 19.45 8.01 0.86
N VAL A 110 18.94 8.17 2.07
CA VAL A 110 17.79 9.02 2.37
C VAL A 110 18.36 10.29 2.99
N THR A 111 17.94 11.44 2.49
CA THR A 111 18.22 12.71 3.16
C THR A 111 17.35 12.77 4.40
N GLY A 112 17.88 12.26 5.52
CA GLY A 112 17.24 12.43 6.82
C GLY A 112 17.23 13.90 7.21
N LEU A 113 16.17 14.33 7.89
CA LEU A 113 16.18 15.60 8.60
C LEU A 113 17.18 15.50 9.76
N GLN A 114 17.55 16.64 10.35
CA GLN A 114 18.37 16.63 11.55
C GLN A 114 17.49 16.32 12.78
N PRO A 115 18.02 15.68 13.84
CA PRO A 115 17.25 15.34 15.04
C PRO A 115 16.71 16.53 15.84
N ASP A 116 17.18 17.75 15.56
CA ASP A 116 16.67 19.00 16.12
C ASP A 116 15.39 19.49 15.40
N ASN A 117 14.97 18.80 14.34
CA ASN A 117 13.75 19.12 13.63
C ASN A 117 12.52 18.87 14.53
N PRO A 118 11.53 19.79 14.59
CA PRO A 118 10.32 19.61 15.40
C PRO A 118 9.53 18.33 15.10
N GLN A 119 9.63 17.79 13.88
CA GLN A 119 8.96 16.54 13.51
C GLN A 119 9.66 15.29 14.03
N TYR A 120 10.80 15.40 14.71
CA TYR A 120 11.57 14.24 15.15
C TYR A 120 10.85 13.52 16.31
N LEU A 121 10.46 12.29 16.04
CA LEU A 121 9.74 11.40 16.96
C LEU A 121 10.65 10.33 17.56
N GLY A 122 11.96 10.42 17.34
CA GLY A 122 12.92 9.47 17.90
C GLY A 122 13.11 9.59 19.41
N HIS A 123 12.54 10.63 20.03
CA HIS A 123 12.48 10.78 21.48
C HIS A 123 11.46 9.83 22.13
N ASP A 124 10.41 9.42 21.39
CA ASP A 124 9.40 8.49 21.87
C ASP A 124 9.87 7.03 21.79
N SER A 125 9.53 6.25 22.81
CA SER A 125 9.88 4.83 22.82
C SER A 125 9.14 4.05 21.71
N PRO A 126 9.71 2.95 21.19
CA PRO A 126 9.02 2.13 20.18
C PRO A 126 7.65 1.61 20.60
N ILE A 127 7.44 1.38 21.90
CA ILE A 127 6.15 0.93 22.46
C ILE A 127 5.13 2.07 22.40
N GLN A 128 5.52 3.29 22.79
CA GLN A 128 4.66 4.47 22.66
C GLN A 128 4.28 4.69 21.19
N ARG A 129 5.25 4.62 20.28
CA ARG A 129 4.99 4.80 18.83
C ARG A 129 4.09 3.73 18.20
N LEU A 130 3.96 2.55 18.80
CA LEU A 130 3.08 1.49 18.30
C LEU A 130 1.73 1.41 19.02
N PHE A 131 1.68 1.73 20.31
CA PHE A 131 0.51 1.45 21.16
C PHE A 131 0.08 2.62 22.05
N GLY A 132 0.88 3.69 22.13
CA GLY A 132 0.52 4.89 22.89
C GLY A 132 -0.56 5.70 22.18
N MET A 133 -1.29 6.50 22.95
CA MET A 133 -2.31 7.41 22.42
C MET A 133 -2.15 8.77 23.08
N ASP A 134 -2.19 9.83 22.29
CA ASP A 134 -2.18 11.20 22.80
C ASP A 134 -3.61 11.61 23.19
N TRP A 135 -3.91 11.51 24.48
CA TRP A 135 -5.20 11.88 25.04
C TRP A 135 -5.42 13.40 25.13
N HIS A 136 -4.35 14.20 25.02
CA HIS A 136 -4.42 15.65 25.11
C HIS A 136 -4.78 16.28 23.76
N HIS A 137 -4.31 15.69 22.67
CA HIS A 137 -4.54 16.18 21.30
C HIS A 137 -5.42 15.20 20.51
N LEU A 138 -6.61 14.92 21.03
CA LEU A 138 -7.59 14.04 20.38
C LEU A 138 -8.24 14.73 19.19
N SER A 139 -7.73 14.47 18.00
CA SER A 139 -8.31 14.88 16.72
C SER A 139 -8.48 13.69 15.79
N VAL A 140 -9.39 13.81 14.81
CA VAL A 140 -9.49 12.87 13.67
C VAL A 140 -8.60 13.30 12.50
N PHE A 141 -8.09 14.53 12.55
CA PHE A 141 -7.04 15.02 11.67
C PHE A 141 -5.67 14.71 12.27
N GLU A 142 -4.66 14.64 11.41
CA GLU A 142 -3.28 14.44 11.83
C GLU A 142 -2.85 15.56 12.78
N ASN A 143 -2.22 15.19 13.90
CA ASN A 143 -1.56 16.17 14.74
C ASN A 143 -0.32 16.64 13.97
N TRP A 144 -0.40 17.86 13.42
CA TRP A 144 0.59 18.43 12.51
C TRP A 144 0.88 19.90 12.85
N ASN A 145 1.18 20.16 14.12
CA ASN A 145 1.35 21.53 14.61
C ASN A 145 2.84 21.91 14.68
N TRP A 146 3.27 22.73 13.74
CA TRP A 146 4.63 23.27 13.68
C TRP A 146 4.95 24.30 14.75
N GLN A 147 3.95 25.00 15.28
CA GLN A 147 4.15 26.07 16.25
C GLN A 147 4.42 25.49 17.64
N ASP A 148 3.62 24.49 18.03
CA ASP A 148 3.72 23.85 19.34
C ASP A 148 4.59 22.58 19.35
N GLY A 149 5.09 22.16 18.17
CA GLY A 149 5.89 20.94 18.02
C GLY A 149 5.10 19.67 18.31
N VAL A 150 3.77 19.71 18.15
CA VAL A 150 2.88 18.59 18.44
C VAL A 150 2.63 17.80 17.16
N PHE A 151 3.17 16.59 17.12
CA PHE A 151 3.05 15.67 16.00
C PHE A 151 2.50 14.31 16.45
N GLU A 152 1.79 13.63 15.56
CA GLU A 152 1.25 12.30 15.82
C GLU A 152 2.39 11.26 15.90
N TYR A 153 2.70 10.79 17.11
CA TYR A 153 3.77 9.82 17.28
C TYR A 153 3.32 8.38 16.99
N ASN A 154 2.02 8.07 17.14
CA ASN A 154 1.51 6.71 16.93
C ASN A 154 1.39 6.39 15.44
N LEU A 155 2.14 5.38 15.00
CA LEU A 155 2.21 4.95 13.61
C LEU A 155 0.86 4.60 12.97
N TRP A 156 -0.01 3.91 13.71
CA TRP A 156 -1.27 3.40 13.18
C TRP A 156 -2.33 4.49 13.12
N ILE A 157 -2.35 5.37 14.13
CA ILE A 157 -3.24 6.53 14.17
C ILE A 157 -2.84 7.48 13.04
N ALA A 158 -1.55 7.81 12.93
CA ALA A 158 -1.02 8.63 11.84
C ALA A 158 -1.41 8.07 10.47
N LEU A 159 -1.24 6.76 10.27
CA LEU A 159 -1.58 6.09 9.03
C LEU A 159 -3.09 6.16 8.72
N LEU A 160 -3.97 5.99 9.71
CA LEU A 160 -5.42 6.07 9.52
C LEU A 160 -5.90 7.48 9.21
N LYS A 161 -5.33 8.49 9.88
CA LYS A 161 -5.66 9.91 9.69
C LYS A 161 -5.16 10.40 8.33
N THR A 162 -3.89 10.20 8.04
CA THR A 162 -3.27 10.65 6.77
C THR A 162 -3.82 9.91 5.55
N ALA A 163 -4.36 8.69 5.70
CA ALA A 163 -5.07 8.00 4.62
C ALA A 163 -6.33 8.75 4.15
N LEU A 164 -6.99 9.49 5.05
CA LEU A 164 -8.21 10.24 4.76
C LEU A 164 -7.94 11.70 4.45
N PHE A 165 -7.12 12.35 5.28
CA PHE A 165 -7.01 13.81 5.33
C PHE A 165 -5.60 14.33 5.06
N ASP A 166 -4.64 13.46 4.77
CA ASP A 166 -3.22 13.83 4.69
C ASP A 166 -2.76 14.54 5.99
N GLU A 167 -1.84 15.49 5.88
CA GLU A 167 -1.34 16.35 6.97
C GLU A 167 -2.27 17.56 7.24
N ALA A 168 -3.49 17.58 6.69
CA ALA A 168 -4.39 18.74 6.73
C ALA A 168 -5.48 18.65 7.79
N GLU A 169 -5.69 19.76 8.50
CA GLU A 169 -6.88 20.00 9.31
C GLU A 169 -7.94 20.70 8.45
N LEU A 170 -9.00 19.96 8.09
CA LEU A 170 -10.02 20.48 7.16
C LEU A 170 -11.09 21.32 7.86
N PHE A 171 -11.41 21.01 9.12
CA PHE A 171 -12.49 21.69 9.85
C PHE A 171 -12.15 21.76 11.34
N VAL A 172 -12.35 22.94 11.93
CA VAL A 172 -12.20 23.16 13.38
C VAL A 172 -13.52 22.87 14.12
N SER A 173 -14.67 23.12 13.48
CA SER A 173 -15.99 22.91 14.08
C SER A 173 -17.10 22.73 13.03
N GLY A 174 -18.32 22.44 13.48
CA GLY A 174 -19.51 22.37 12.63
C GLY A 174 -19.71 21.02 11.93
N PRO A 175 -20.61 20.96 10.93
CA PRO A 175 -21.02 19.71 10.30
C PRO A 175 -19.86 19.00 9.60
N GLY A 176 -18.91 19.73 9.01
CA GLY A 176 -17.72 19.15 8.36
C GLY A 176 -16.88 18.28 9.30
N LEU A 177 -16.71 18.72 10.55
CA LEU A 177 -16.01 17.94 11.58
C LEU A 177 -16.77 16.65 11.93
N ILE A 178 -18.10 16.73 12.08
CA ILE A 178 -18.94 15.56 12.39
C ILE A 178 -18.84 14.51 11.27
N PHE A 179 -18.97 14.91 10.01
CA PHE A 179 -18.83 14.00 8.88
C PHE A 179 -17.41 13.43 8.78
N SER A 180 -16.38 14.21 9.12
CA SER A 180 -14.99 13.74 9.16
C SER A 180 -14.77 12.69 10.26
N GLN A 181 -15.39 12.87 11.43
CA GLN A 181 -15.36 11.88 12.52
C GLN A 181 -16.07 10.58 12.13
N MET A 182 -17.24 10.67 11.51
CA MET A 182 -17.96 9.50 10.98
C MET A 182 -17.14 8.77 9.92
N LEU A 183 -16.54 9.52 8.99
CA LEU A 183 -15.68 8.97 7.94
C LEU A 183 -14.46 8.26 8.54
N PHE A 184 -13.81 8.87 9.53
CA PHE A 184 -12.70 8.25 10.26
C PHE A 184 -13.10 6.93 10.91
N GLY A 185 -14.23 6.89 11.61
CA GLY A 185 -14.76 5.66 12.21
C GLY A 185 -15.03 4.56 11.17
N VAL A 186 -15.68 4.91 10.05
CA VAL A 186 -15.93 3.97 8.94
C VAL A 186 -14.62 3.48 8.32
N ASN A 187 -13.64 4.37 8.11
CA ASN A 187 -12.33 4.02 7.58
C ASN A 187 -11.57 3.06 8.50
N ALA A 188 -11.57 3.31 9.81
CA ALA A 188 -10.93 2.42 10.79
C ALA A 188 -11.56 1.01 10.76
N LEU A 189 -12.91 0.93 10.71
CA LEU A 189 -13.62 -0.33 10.56
C LEU A 189 -13.32 -1.04 9.23
N LEU A 190 -13.25 -0.29 8.13
CA LEU A 190 -12.86 -0.83 6.82
C LEU A 190 -11.43 -1.35 6.82
N ALA A 191 -10.47 -0.60 7.37
CA ALA A 191 -9.07 -1.01 7.48
C ALA A 191 -8.94 -2.32 8.27
N ALA A 192 -9.60 -2.42 9.42
CA ALA A 192 -9.66 -3.67 10.20
C ALA A 192 -10.32 -4.81 9.40
N GLY A 193 -11.43 -4.53 8.70
CA GLY A 193 -12.11 -5.49 7.83
C GLY A 193 -11.26 -5.96 6.64
N MET A 194 -10.42 -5.09 6.07
CA MET A 194 -9.49 -5.42 4.99
C MET A 194 -8.37 -6.33 5.47
N LEU A 195 -7.81 -6.09 6.66
CA LEU A 195 -6.83 -6.99 7.30
C LEU A 195 -7.45 -8.38 7.53
N LEU A 196 -8.69 -8.42 8.05
CA LEU A 196 -9.42 -9.67 8.20
C LEU A 196 -9.63 -10.37 6.85
N CYS A 197 -9.95 -9.64 5.77
CA CYS A 197 -10.12 -10.20 4.44
C CYS A 197 -8.84 -10.81 3.89
N ILE A 198 -7.66 -10.21 4.15
CA ILE A 198 -6.37 -10.81 3.79
C ILE A 198 -6.22 -12.17 4.48
N ILE A 199 -6.45 -12.25 5.79
CA ILE A 199 -6.36 -13.49 6.57
C ILE A 199 -7.34 -14.54 6.03
N LEU A 200 -8.61 -14.16 5.82
CA LEU A 200 -9.64 -15.06 5.31
C LEU A 200 -9.31 -15.55 3.89
N SER A 201 -8.79 -14.68 3.01
CA SER A 201 -8.40 -15.07 1.65
C SER A 201 -7.30 -16.14 1.66
N VAL A 202 -6.34 -16.03 2.58
CA VAL A 202 -5.31 -17.04 2.82
C VAL A 202 -5.95 -18.31 3.37
N VAL A 203 -6.81 -18.24 4.39
CA VAL A 203 -7.48 -19.44 4.91
C VAL A 203 -8.27 -20.17 3.80
N TYR A 204 -9.04 -19.45 2.98
CA TYR A 204 -9.84 -20.01 1.89
C TYR A 204 -9.00 -20.64 0.80
N ALA A 205 -7.85 -20.04 0.46
CA ALA A 205 -6.95 -20.61 -0.53
C ALA A 205 -6.41 -21.99 -0.11
N TRP A 206 -6.27 -22.27 1.20
CA TRP A 206 -5.71 -23.53 1.73
C TRP A 206 -6.76 -24.55 2.22
N ARG A 207 -8.04 -24.18 2.32
CA ARG A 207 -9.10 -25.15 2.65
C ARG A 207 -9.22 -26.23 1.56
N LYS A 208 -9.09 -27.50 1.94
CA LYS A 208 -9.19 -28.66 1.03
C LYS A 208 -10.59 -28.85 0.41
N LYS A 209 -11.64 -28.30 1.03
CA LYS A 209 -13.05 -28.41 0.61
C LYS A 209 -13.57 -27.18 -0.16
N ALA A 210 -12.81 -26.64 -1.10
CA ALA A 210 -13.34 -25.59 -1.98
C ALA A 210 -14.17 -26.23 -3.11
N PRO A 211 -15.29 -25.62 -3.53
CA PRO A 211 -16.29 -26.28 -4.38
C PRO A 211 -15.87 -26.32 -5.86
N ILE A 212 -14.78 -25.62 -6.23
CA ILE A 212 -14.29 -25.55 -7.62
C ILE A 212 -12.78 -25.73 -7.63
N LYS A 213 -12.32 -26.98 -7.83
CA LYS A 213 -10.88 -27.35 -7.89
C LYS A 213 -10.11 -26.53 -8.94
N THR A 214 -10.75 -26.20 -10.07
CA THR A 214 -10.16 -25.44 -11.18
C THR A 214 -9.93 -23.97 -10.85
N CYS A 215 -10.84 -23.32 -10.11
CA CYS A 215 -10.64 -21.95 -9.62
C CYS A 215 -9.57 -21.89 -8.53
N GLN A 216 -9.46 -22.93 -7.69
CA GLN A 216 -8.53 -22.95 -6.55
C GLN A 216 -7.05 -23.03 -6.98
N ALA A 217 -6.74 -23.72 -8.07
CA ALA A 217 -5.37 -23.85 -8.60
C ALA A 217 -4.79 -22.52 -9.09
N GLY A 218 -5.63 -21.68 -9.70
CA GLY A 218 -5.30 -20.31 -10.09
C GLY A 218 -5.38 -19.30 -8.94
N PHE A 219 -6.28 -19.53 -7.97
CA PHE A 219 -6.49 -18.62 -6.84
C PHE A 219 -5.31 -18.56 -5.86
N ARG A 220 -4.76 -19.72 -5.46
CA ARG A 220 -3.62 -19.81 -4.51
C ARG A 220 -2.39 -18.95 -4.88
N PRO A 221 -1.84 -19.01 -6.11
CA PRO A 221 -0.68 -18.18 -6.45
C PRO A 221 -0.99 -16.69 -6.38
N PHE A 222 -2.19 -16.26 -6.75
CA PHE A 222 -2.56 -14.85 -6.69
C PHE A 222 -2.77 -14.38 -5.24
N THR A 223 -3.42 -15.18 -4.40
CA THR A 223 -3.52 -14.89 -2.96
C THR A 223 -2.13 -14.73 -2.35
N LEU A 224 -1.22 -15.69 -2.57
CA LEU A 224 0.15 -15.60 -2.07
C LEU A 224 0.91 -14.38 -2.60
N PHE A 225 0.77 -14.08 -3.88
CA PHE A 225 1.39 -12.91 -4.48
C PHE A 225 0.94 -11.62 -3.78
N PHE A 226 -0.37 -11.42 -3.60
CA PHE A 226 -0.91 -10.25 -2.92
C PHE A 226 -0.55 -10.21 -1.43
N THR A 227 -0.47 -11.37 -0.75
CA THR A 227 0.02 -11.44 0.64
C THR A 227 1.48 -11.04 0.74
N VAL A 228 2.36 -11.56 -0.13
CA VAL A 228 3.79 -11.19 -0.16
C VAL A 228 3.94 -9.70 -0.46
N LEU A 229 3.17 -9.18 -1.41
CA LEU A 229 3.14 -7.75 -1.73
C LEU A 229 2.76 -6.92 -0.51
N PHE A 230 1.64 -7.24 0.14
CA PHE A 230 1.17 -6.53 1.33
C PHE A 230 2.20 -6.53 2.46
N VAL A 231 2.72 -7.72 2.81
CA VAL A 231 3.72 -7.88 3.88
C VAL A 231 5.01 -7.12 3.55
N THR A 232 5.45 -7.13 2.29
CA THR A 232 6.66 -6.41 1.87
C THR A 232 6.50 -4.90 2.09
N TYR A 233 5.40 -4.31 1.61
CA TYR A 233 5.14 -2.89 1.80
C TYR A 233 4.96 -2.53 3.28
N LEU A 234 4.24 -3.35 4.04
CA LEU A 234 4.01 -3.11 5.47
C LEU A 234 5.31 -3.17 6.29
N LEU A 235 6.12 -4.20 6.11
CA LEU A 235 7.40 -4.32 6.81
C LEU A 235 8.37 -3.21 6.43
N PHE A 236 8.42 -2.85 5.15
CA PHE A 236 9.26 -1.73 4.72
C PHE A 236 8.79 -0.40 5.30
N TYR A 237 7.48 -0.15 5.31
CA TYR A 237 6.90 1.05 5.90
C TYR A 237 7.21 1.15 7.41
N ILE A 238 6.99 0.08 8.18
CA ILE A 238 7.33 0.05 9.60
C ILE A 238 8.83 0.30 9.79
N GLY A 239 9.68 -0.41 9.05
CA GLY A 239 11.13 -0.24 9.11
C GLY A 239 11.57 1.18 8.74
N PHE A 240 10.92 1.81 7.75
CA PHE A 240 11.18 3.18 7.34
C PHE A 240 10.82 4.18 8.46
N CYS A 241 9.66 4.02 9.10
CA CYS A 241 9.23 4.91 10.20
C CYS A 241 10.09 4.80 11.46
N PHE A 242 10.77 3.67 11.68
CA PHE A 242 11.70 3.52 12.80
C PHE A 242 13.13 3.96 12.45
N ARG A 243 13.54 3.76 11.19
CA ARG A 243 14.85 4.21 10.71
C ARG A 243 14.92 5.73 10.57
N GLU A 244 13.85 6.32 10.06
CA GLU A 244 13.71 7.77 9.87
C GLU A 244 12.50 8.22 10.71
N PRO A 245 12.65 8.41 12.03
CA PRO A 245 11.53 8.63 12.94
C PRO A 245 11.04 10.08 12.88
N TYR A 246 10.40 10.46 11.78
CA TYR A 246 9.79 11.77 11.59
C TYR A 246 8.29 11.65 11.30
N ALA A 247 7.48 12.59 11.76
CA ALA A 247 6.04 12.61 11.51
C ALA A 247 5.71 12.45 10.01
N CYS A 248 6.42 13.18 9.13
CA CYS A 248 6.22 13.08 7.68
C CYS A 248 6.42 11.68 7.08
N THR A 249 7.20 10.80 7.74
CA THR A 249 7.48 9.43 7.26
C THR A 249 6.36 8.45 7.55
N GLN A 250 5.49 8.76 8.52
CA GLN A 250 4.32 7.96 8.90
C GLN A 250 3.11 8.22 8.00
N ASN A 251 3.27 9.07 6.99
CA ASN A 251 2.21 9.40 6.06
C ASN A 251 1.82 8.19 5.19
N PHE A 252 0.51 7.97 5.03
CA PHE A 252 -0.07 6.89 4.22
C PHE A 252 0.46 6.83 2.78
N ARG A 253 0.95 7.94 2.21
CA ARG A 253 1.55 8.01 0.86
C ARG A 253 2.66 6.98 0.62
N TYR A 254 3.37 6.55 1.66
CA TYR A 254 4.46 5.56 1.55
C TYR A 254 3.99 4.11 1.45
N ILE A 255 2.72 3.83 1.75
CA ILE A 255 2.15 2.48 1.78
C ILE A 255 0.89 2.34 0.90
N VAL A 256 0.52 3.37 0.12
CA VAL A 256 -0.63 3.36 -0.82
C VAL A 256 -0.73 2.09 -1.67
N PRO A 257 0.37 1.49 -2.21
CA PRO A 257 0.25 0.28 -3.01
C PRO A 257 -0.38 -0.92 -2.29
N THR A 258 -0.49 -0.89 -0.95
CA THR A 258 -1.22 -1.89 -0.16
C THR A 258 -2.73 -1.87 -0.36
N LEU A 259 -3.31 -0.79 -0.89
CA LEU A 259 -4.73 -0.75 -1.26
C LEU A 259 -5.09 -1.82 -2.29
N LEU A 260 -4.15 -2.17 -3.18
CA LEU A 260 -4.37 -3.19 -4.19
C LEU A 260 -4.52 -4.61 -3.61
N PRO A 261 -3.57 -5.14 -2.81
CA PRO A 261 -3.73 -6.45 -2.17
C PRO A 261 -4.90 -6.50 -1.19
N THR A 262 -5.23 -5.43 -0.47
CA THR A 262 -6.42 -5.40 0.42
C THR A 262 -7.72 -5.47 -0.39
N ALA A 263 -7.85 -4.70 -1.47
CA ALA A 263 -9.00 -4.78 -2.37
C ALA A 263 -9.12 -6.14 -3.05
N ALA A 264 -8.01 -6.72 -3.51
CA ALA A 264 -7.98 -8.05 -4.10
C ALA A 264 -8.43 -9.14 -3.10
N ALA A 265 -7.99 -9.05 -1.85
CA ALA A 265 -8.40 -9.96 -0.79
C ALA A 265 -9.88 -9.83 -0.44
N GLN A 266 -10.40 -8.60 -0.36
CA GLN A 266 -11.82 -8.34 -0.15
C GLN A 266 -12.67 -8.93 -1.29
N GLY A 267 -12.32 -8.66 -2.55
CA GLY A 267 -13.01 -9.24 -3.71
C GLY A 267 -12.96 -10.77 -3.74
N ALA A 268 -11.83 -11.35 -3.33
CA ALA A 268 -11.66 -12.79 -3.17
C ALA A 268 -12.60 -13.39 -2.11
N VAL A 269 -12.73 -12.76 -0.95
CA VAL A 269 -13.63 -13.17 0.13
C VAL A 269 -15.09 -13.04 -0.31
N LEU A 270 -15.48 -11.93 -0.91
CA LEU A 270 -16.84 -11.71 -1.41
C LEU A 270 -17.23 -12.74 -2.47
N LYS A 271 -16.32 -13.05 -3.41
CA LYS A 271 -16.54 -14.10 -4.41
C LYS A 271 -16.71 -15.47 -3.76
N HIS A 272 -15.89 -15.80 -2.76
CA HIS A 272 -16.03 -17.06 -2.02
C HIS A 272 -17.38 -17.14 -1.28
N ASN A 273 -17.77 -16.07 -0.59
CA ASN A 273 -19.04 -15.97 0.13
C ASN A 273 -20.25 -16.12 -0.78
N ARG A 274 -20.18 -15.62 -2.01
CA ARG A 274 -21.24 -15.78 -3.02
C ARG A 274 -21.36 -17.24 -3.50
N LEU A 275 -20.23 -17.94 -3.63
CA LEU A 275 -20.21 -19.35 -4.06
C LEU A 275 -20.59 -20.31 -2.93
N GLN A 276 -20.32 -19.96 -1.67
CA GLN A 276 -20.69 -20.73 -0.48
C GLN A 276 -21.45 -19.84 0.52
N PRO A 277 -22.74 -19.54 0.23
CA PRO A 277 -23.53 -18.71 1.11
C PRO A 277 -23.81 -19.42 2.43
N SER A 278 -23.64 -18.69 3.52
CA SER A 278 -23.95 -19.06 4.90
C SER A 278 -24.45 -17.80 5.60
N GLN A 279 -25.11 -17.94 6.76
CA GLN A 279 -25.57 -16.76 7.50
C GLN A 279 -24.40 -15.81 7.84
N LYS A 280 -23.27 -16.37 8.29
CA LYS A 280 -22.06 -15.60 8.60
C LYS A 280 -21.49 -14.88 7.37
N SER A 281 -21.44 -15.56 6.22
CA SER A 281 -20.90 -14.97 4.99
C SER A 281 -21.83 -13.93 4.37
N LYS A 282 -23.15 -14.04 4.55
CA LYS A 282 -24.11 -12.99 4.18
C LYS A 282 -23.91 -11.73 5.03
N VAL A 283 -23.80 -11.89 6.36
CA VAL A 283 -23.54 -10.76 7.27
C VAL A 283 -22.26 -10.05 6.89
N LEU A 284 -21.15 -10.79 6.72
CA LEU A 284 -19.86 -10.20 6.33
C LEU A 284 -19.94 -9.43 5.00
N THR A 285 -20.60 -10.00 3.99
CA THR A 285 -20.79 -9.34 2.68
C THR A 285 -21.61 -8.06 2.83
N TRP A 286 -22.70 -8.08 3.59
CA TRP A 286 -23.51 -6.88 3.83
C TRP A 286 -22.75 -5.81 4.61
N THR A 287 -22.01 -6.19 5.65
CA THR A 287 -21.18 -5.26 6.43
C THR A 287 -20.14 -4.59 5.55
N ILE A 288 -19.41 -5.35 4.73
CA ILE A 288 -18.40 -4.81 3.81
C ILE A 288 -19.04 -3.83 2.82
N THR A 289 -20.17 -4.22 2.21
CA THR A 289 -20.87 -3.36 1.24
C THR A 289 -21.38 -2.09 1.91
N LEU A 290 -22.02 -2.19 3.07
CA LEU A 290 -22.55 -1.04 3.82
C LEU A 290 -21.44 -0.07 4.20
N LEU A 291 -20.34 -0.58 4.78
CA LEU A 291 -19.20 0.25 5.16
C LEU A 291 -18.54 0.92 3.94
N SER A 292 -18.41 0.20 2.82
CA SER A 292 -17.84 0.77 1.59
C SER A 292 -18.74 1.86 1.00
N THR A 293 -20.06 1.65 0.98
CA THR A 293 -21.03 2.66 0.54
C THR A 293 -21.02 3.88 1.47
N ALA A 294 -21.03 3.65 2.78
CA ALA A 294 -20.94 4.72 3.77
C ALA A 294 -19.66 5.53 3.60
N PHE A 295 -18.51 4.87 3.39
CA PHE A 295 -17.24 5.53 3.12
C PHE A 295 -17.32 6.44 1.90
N CYS A 296 -17.84 5.95 0.78
CA CYS A 296 -17.98 6.75 -0.44
C CYS A 296 -18.88 7.98 -0.23
N ILE A 297 -20.04 7.80 0.44
CA ILE A 297 -20.98 8.89 0.70
C ILE A 297 -20.37 9.92 1.65
N LEU A 298 -19.81 9.48 2.77
CA LEU A 298 -19.19 10.37 3.78
C LEU A 298 -17.98 11.09 3.20
N SER A 299 -17.15 10.42 2.41
CA SER A 299 -16.01 11.03 1.72
C SER A 299 -16.47 12.13 0.77
N ALA A 300 -17.53 11.89 -0.02
CA ALA A 300 -18.09 12.92 -0.89
C ALA A 300 -18.58 14.14 -0.11
N PHE A 301 -19.33 13.94 0.99
CA PHE A 301 -19.79 15.04 1.84
C PHE A 301 -18.65 15.85 2.43
N VAL A 302 -17.65 15.18 3.01
CA VAL A 302 -16.48 15.84 3.61
C VAL A 302 -15.77 16.74 2.59
N TYR A 303 -15.46 16.21 1.41
CA TYR A 303 -14.72 16.96 0.40
C TYR A 303 -15.56 18.03 -0.32
N LEU A 304 -16.87 17.83 -0.48
CA LEU A 304 -17.78 18.87 -0.96
C LEU A 304 -17.90 20.02 0.03
N LEU A 305 -18.06 19.72 1.33
CA LEU A 305 -18.10 20.74 2.38
C LEU A 305 -16.78 21.50 2.46
N ALA A 306 -15.65 20.80 2.34
CA ALA A 306 -14.32 21.41 2.37
C ALA A 306 -14.14 22.41 1.21
N GLY A 307 -14.55 22.03 0.00
CA GLY A 307 -14.52 22.93 -1.16
C GLY A 307 -15.43 24.15 -1.02
N CYS A 308 -16.61 24.00 -0.40
CA CYS A 308 -17.51 25.11 -0.12
C CYS A 308 -16.97 26.06 0.96
N SER A 309 -16.29 25.54 1.99
CA SER A 309 -15.72 26.37 3.06
C SER A 309 -14.52 27.21 2.61
N THR A 310 -13.79 26.79 1.58
CA THR A 310 -12.66 27.55 1.01
C THR A 310 -13.08 28.62 -0.01
N ALA A 311 -14.36 28.68 -0.37
CA ALA A 311 -14.91 29.61 -1.36
C ALA A 311 -15.55 30.87 -0.74
N LEU A 312 -15.32 31.11 0.55
CA LEU A 312 -15.72 32.28 1.35
C LEU A 312 -14.48 32.88 2.01
#